data_AF-A0A094FU55-F1
#
_entry.id   AF-A0A094FU55-F1
#
_cell.length_a   1.000
_cell.length_b   1.000
_cell.length_c   1.000
_cell.angle_alpha   90.00
_cell.angle_beta   90.00
_cell.angle_gamma   90.00
#
_symmetry.space_group_name_H-M   'P 1'
#
loop_
_entity.id
_entity.type
_entity.pdbx_description
1 polymer ?
#
loop_
_entity_poly.entity_id
_entity_poly.type
_entity_poly.pdbx_seq_one_letter_code
_entity_poly.pdbx_strand_id
1 'polypeptide(L)'
;MATTPSIACIGIIGKANNPLHISIFPTCPPQSPGGFPEPLLTPLQTSLLLSSTLDIFEARARANALNGQGLSSDYGLLKNVDERLAMFGWETNTGVRFVVGVDMRGNGGEKEEEVRRGKGVVGGLGLREGEMKIVFRAIQTAYVRLLQNPFYEPDDHSPLTGHGGKKIESRRFADEIKRIGANWKAGTMTL
;
A
#
# COMPACT_ATOMS: atom_id res chain seq x y z
N MET A 1 -11.80 -17.55 16.17
CA MET A 1 -10.68 -17.65 15.22
C MET A 1 -10.19 -16.25 14.92
N ALA A 2 -9.05 -15.84 15.49
CA ALA A 2 -8.46 -14.54 15.20
C ALA A 2 -7.97 -14.54 13.75
N THR A 3 -8.61 -13.75 12.90
CA THR A 3 -8.21 -13.58 11.51
C THR A 3 -6.93 -12.72 11.46
N THR A 4 -5.94 -13.14 10.68
CA THR A 4 -4.67 -12.38 10.58
C THR A 4 -4.87 -11.20 9.62
N PRO A 5 -4.36 -10.00 9.93
CA PRO A 5 -4.39 -8.89 8.99
C PRO A 5 -3.75 -9.30 7.67
N SER A 6 -4.38 -8.90 6.56
CA SER A 6 -3.95 -9.24 5.21
C SER A 6 -4.00 -8.04 4.29
N ILE A 7 -3.17 -8.02 3.24
CA ILE A 7 -3.16 -6.92 2.28
C ILE A 7 -4.38 -7.06 1.37
N ALA A 8 -5.18 -6.00 1.28
CA ALA A 8 -6.36 -5.91 0.40
C ALA A 8 -5.99 -5.30 -0.96
N CYS A 9 -5.13 -4.30 -0.99
CA CYS A 9 -4.72 -3.66 -2.24
C CYS A 9 -3.31 -3.07 -2.15
N ILE A 10 -2.63 -3.02 -3.29
CA ILE A 10 -1.35 -2.34 -3.48
C ILE A 10 -1.51 -1.42 -4.68
N GLY A 11 -1.27 -0.13 -4.46
CA GLY A 11 -1.28 0.92 -5.48
C GLY A 11 0.10 1.55 -5.62
N ILE A 12 0.52 1.76 -6.86
CA ILE A 12 1.75 2.49 -7.20
C ILE A 12 1.35 3.67 -8.05
N ILE A 13 1.70 4.86 -7.60
CA ILE A 13 1.32 6.12 -8.21
C ILE A 13 2.59 6.85 -8.62
N GLY A 14 2.63 7.27 -9.89
CA GLY A 14 3.76 8.01 -10.45
C GLY A 14 3.83 9.44 -9.93
N LYS A 15 4.93 10.11 -10.26
CA LYS A 15 5.19 11.50 -9.88
C LYS A 15 4.12 12.47 -10.39
N ALA A 16 3.52 12.19 -11.55
CA ALA A 16 2.47 12.99 -12.15
C ALA A 16 1.05 12.60 -11.66
N ASN A 17 0.92 11.98 -10.48
CA ASN A 17 -0.35 11.50 -9.92
C ASN A 17 -1.07 10.44 -10.78
N ASN A 18 -0.36 9.80 -11.69
CA ASN A 18 -0.92 8.78 -12.57
C ASN A 18 -0.81 7.38 -11.94
N PRO A 19 -1.87 6.54 -11.98
CA PRO A 19 -1.81 5.19 -11.44
C PRO A 19 -0.95 4.30 -12.34
N LEU A 20 0.25 3.94 -11.87
CA LEU A 20 1.18 3.08 -12.59
C LEU A 20 0.78 1.61 -12.50
N HIS A 21 0.38 1.16 -11.31
CA HIS A 21 -0.03 -0.22 -11.06
C HIS A 21 -1.01 -0.30 -9.90
N ILE A 22 -2.05 -1.12 -10.05
CA ILE A 22 -3.02 -1.41 -8.99
C ILE A 22 -3.20 -2.93 -8.95
N SER A 23 -2.89 -3.52 -7.80
CA SER A 23 -3.14 -4.92 -7.50
C SER A 23 -4.17 -5.03 -6.39
N ILE A 24 -5.21 -5.83 -6.60
CA ILE A 24 -6.28 -6.07 -5.64
C ILE A 24 -6.23 -7.53 -5.25
N PHE A 25 -6.32 -7.79 -3.96
CA PHE A 25 -6.25 -9.11 -3.36
C PHE A 25 -7.62 -9.48 -2.77
N PRO A 26 -8.10 -10.71 -3.00
CA PRO A 26 -9.33 -11.16 -2.38
C PRO A 26 -9.09 -11.44 -0.89
N THR A 27 -9.77 -10.70 -0.02
CA THR A 27 -9.69 -10.87 1.45
C THR A 27 -10.99 -11.41 2.04
N CYS A 28 -12.09 -11.43 1.28
CA CYS A 28 -13.37 -11.97 1.75
C CYS A 28 -13.49 -13.47 1.45
N PRO A 29 -13.87 -14.31 2.45
CA PRO A 29 -14.23 -15.69 2.20
C PRO A 29 -15.51 -15.74 1.34
N PRO A 30 -15.67 -16.78 0.51
CA PRO A 30 -16.82 -16.89 -0.36
C PRO A 30 -18.11 -16.95 0.46
N GLN A 31 -19.11 -16.12 0.10
CA GLN A 31 -20.38 -16.04 0.80
C GLN A 31 -21.27 -17.28 0.61
N SER A 32 -20.97 -18.11 -0.39
CA SER A 32 -21.67 -19.35 -0.72
C SER A 32 -20.71 -20.54 -0.69
N PRO A 33 -21.12 -21.73 -0.21
CA PRO A 33 -20.28 -22.93 -0.25
C PRO A 33 -19.99 -23.32 -1.71
N GLY A 34 -18.74 -23.13 -2.15
CA GLY A 34 -18.29 -23.32 -3.54
C GLY A 34 -18.06 -22.02 -4.33
N GLY A 35 -18.24 -20.84 -3.71
CA GLY A 35 -17.96 -19.55 -4.33
C GLY A 35 -16.47 -19.23 -4.45
N PHE A 36 -16.13 -18.28 -5.33
CA PHE A 36 -14.78 -17.73 -5.43
C PHE A 36 -14.53 -16.68 -4.34
N PRO A 37 -13.28 -16.53 -3.85
CA PRO A 37 -12.91 -15.44 -2.95
C PRO A 37 -13.20 -14.08 -3.58
N GLU A 38 -13.91 -13.21 -2.86
CA GLU A 38 -14.30 -11.90 -3.37
C GLU A 38 -13.35 -10.80 -2.85
N PRO A 39 -12.96 -9.83 -3.69
CA PRO A 39 -12.29 -8.62 -3.23
C PRO A 39 -13.15 -7.82 -2.25
N LEU A 40 -12.54 -7.28 -1.19
CA LEU A 40 -13.22 -6.34 -0.29
C LEU A 40 -13.67 -5.06 -1.01
N LEU A 41 -12.87 -4.61 -1.98
CA LEU A 41 -13.10 -3.41 -2.75
C LEU A 41 -13.25 -3.77 -4.22
N THR A 42 -14.25 -3.17 -4.88
CA THR A 42 -14.32 -3.19 -6.34
C THR A 42 -13.13 -2.44 -6.95
N PRO A 43 -12.76 -2.70 -8.22
CA PRO A 43 -11.67 -1.97 -8.88
C PRO A 43 -11.88 -0.46 -8.91
N LEU A 44 -13.11 -0.01 -9.10
CA LEU A 44 -13.46 1.41 -9.10
C LEU A 44 -13.31 2.03 -7.71
N GLN A 45 -13.82 1.37 -6.67
CA GLN A 45 -13.65 1.82 -5.29
C GLN A 45 -12.17 1.89 -4.91
N THR A 46 -11.37 0.91 -5.30
CA THR A 46 -9.92 0.91 -5.06
C THR A 46 -9.28 2.12 -5.73
N SER A 47 -9.61 2.41 -6.99
CA SER A 47 -9.07 3.58 -7.69
C SER A 47 -9.49 4.89 -7.01
N LEU A 48 -10.75 5.01 -6.59
CA LEU A 48 -11.25 6.20 -5.89
C LEU A 48 -10.53 6.41 -4.55
N LEU A 49 -10.31 5.35 -3.79
CA LEU A 49 -9.59 5.41 -2.52
C LEU A 49 -8.13 5.80 -2.71
N LEU A 50 -7.44 5.21 -3.69
CA LEU A 50 -6.07 5.58 -4.04
C LEU A 50 -5.98 7.05 -4.44
N SER A 51 -6.90 7.56 -5.26
CA SER A 51 -6.95 8.98 -5.59
C SER A 51 -7.19 9.86 -4.36
N SER A 52 -8.09 9.48 -3.45
CA SER A 52 -8.33 10.21 -2.20
C SER A 52 -7.11 10.27 -1.28
N THR A 53 -6.19 9.29 -1.35
CA THR A 53 -4.96 9.34 -0.55
C THR A 53 -3.97 10.41 -1.01
N LEU A 54 -4.06 10.87 -2.27
CA LEU A 54 -3.16 11.88 -2.82
C LEU A 54 -3.27 13.23 -2.13
N ASP A 55 -4.48 13.62 -1.72
CA ASP A 55 -4.70 14.87 -0.98
C ASP A 55 -3.95 14.86 0.35
N ILE A 56 -3.85 13.68 0.98
CA ILE A 56 -3.14 13.49 2.25
C ILE A 56 -1.63 13.55 2.04
N PHE A 57 -1.13 12.95 0.95
CA PHE A 57 0.28 13.08 0.57
C PHE A 57 0.64 14.54 0.33
N GLU A 58 -0.19 15.29 -0.39
CA GLU A 58 0.07 16.70 -0.66
C GLU A 58 0.03 17.55 0.62
N ALA A 59 -0.99 17.36 1.46
CA ALA A 59 -1.11 18.08 2.73
C ALA A 59 0.10 17.84 3.64
N ARG A 60 0.55 16.58 3.75
CA ARG A 60 1.71 16.22 4.57
C ARG A 60 3.03 16.63 3.94
N ALA A 61 3.16 16.59 2.61
CA ALA A 61 4.33 17.08 1.90
C ALA A 61 4.53 18.59 2.15
N ARG A 62 3.45 19.37 2.08
CA ARG A 62 3.47 20.81 2.43
C ARG A 62 3.89 21.03 3.88
N ALA A 63 3.35 20.26 4.82
CA ALA A 63 3.73 20.36 6.23
C ALA A 63 5.21 19.99 6.47
N ASN A 64 5.72 18.94 5.82
CA ASN A 64 7.12 18.52 5.94
C ASN A 64 8.09 19.56 5.34
N ALA A 65 7.72 20.17 4.21
CA ALA A 65 8.48 21.25 3.59
C ALA A 65 8.62 22.47 4.51
N LEU A 66 7.54 22.83 5.22
CA LEU A 66 7.56 23.91 6.21
C LEU A 66 8.43 23.58 7.43
N ASN A 67 8.51 22.31 7.81
CA ASN A 67 9.27 21.83 8.97
C ASN A 67 10.72 21.44 8.65
N GLY A 68 11.19 21.61 7.40
CA GLY A 68 12.55 21.26 6.99
C GLY A 68 12.85 19.75 7.02
N GLN A 69 11.83 18.89 7.09
CA GLN A 69 11.98 17.43 7.02
C GLN A 69 12.09 16.99 5.55
N GLY A 70 13.11 16.17 5.24
CA GLY A 70 13.58 15.87 3.88
C GLY A 70 12.62 15.08 2.96
N LEU A 71 13.12 14.82 1.74
CA LEU A 71 12.36 14.45 0.52
C LEU A 71 11.90 12.98 0.40
N SER A 72 12.32 12.09 1.29
CA SER A 72 11.81 10.71 1.32
C SER A 72 11.27 10.45 2.72
N SER A 73 9.96 10.38 2.82
CA SER A 73 9.28 10.25 4.11
C SER A 73 8.41 9.01 4.11
N ASP A 74 8.54 8.25 5.18
CA ASP A 74 7.52 7.30 5.56
C ASP A 74 6.31 8.12 6.04
N TYR A 75 5.25 8.13 5.25
CA TYR A 75 4.04 8.81 5.64
C TYR A 75 3.21 7.96 6.62
N GLY A 76 3.56 6.68 6.82
CA GLY A 76 2.87 5.79 7.72
C GLY A 76 1.39 5.65 7.35
N LEU A 77 0.53 5.71 8.37
CA LEU A 77 -0.92 5.61 8.17
C LEU A 77 -1.46 6.87 7.48
N LEU A 78 -2.05 6.72 6.29
CA LEU A 78 -2.67 7.81 5.54
C LEU A 78 -4.13 8.02 5.97
N LYS A 79 -4.95 6.96 5.87
CA LYS A 79 -6.40 7.03 6.08
C LYS A 79 -6.91 5.70 6.62
N ASN A 80 -7.71 5.77 7.69
CA ASN A 80 -8.62 4.68 8.06
C ASN A 80 -9.88 4.87 7.23
N VAL A 81 -10.08 4.02 6.23
CA VAL A 81 -11.22 4.12 5.31
C VAL A 81 -12.48 3.62 6.00
N ASP A 82 -12.35 2.54 6.75
CA ASP A 82 -13.41 1.92 7.54
C ASP A 82 -12.76 1.24 8.76
N GLU A 83 -13.54 0.71 9.70
CA GLU A 83 -13.05 -0.06 10.86
C GLU A 83 -12.17 -1.26 10.45
N ARG A 84 -12.35 -1.73 9.21
CA ARG A 84 -11.67 -2.89 8.66
C ARG A 84 -10.55 -2.55 7.68
N LEU A 85 -10.43 -1.32 7.18
CA LEU A 85 -9.49 -1.00 6.11
C LEU A 85 -8.64 0.20 6.47
N ALA A 86 -7.33 -0.03 6.57
CA ALA A 86 -6.32 1.01 6.79
C ALA A 86 -5.43 1.15 5.55
N MET A 87 -5.18 2.39 5.14
CA MET A 87 -4.32 2.73 4.01
C MET A 87 -3.00 3.31 4.52
N PHE A 88 -1.89 2.69 4.15
CA PHE A 88 -0.53 3.13 4.46
C PHE A 88 0.14 3.71 3.23
N GLY A 89 1.05 4.66 3.44
CA GLY A 89 1.70 5.43 2.39
C GLY A 89 3.19 5.57 2.55
N TRP A 90 3.90 5.45 1.43
CA TRP A 90 5.33 5.70 1.35
C TRP A 90 5.65 6.52 0.11
N GLU A 91 6.46 7.57 0.25
CA GLU A 91 6.96 8.33 -0.90
C GLU A 91 8.47 8.17 -1.03
N THR A 92 8.89 7.86 -2.25
CA THR A 92 10.32 7.81 -2.59
C THR A 92 10.82 9.21 -2.90
N ASN A 93 12.13 9.41 -2.79
CA ASN A 93 12.82 10.63 -3.22
C ASN A 93 12.59 11.01 -4.70
N THR A 94 12.17 10.05 -5.54
CA THR A 94 11.84 10.28 -6.95
C THR A 94 10.43 10.86 -7.17
N GLY A 95 9.61 10.93 -6.12
CA GLY A 95 8.22 11.36 -6.17
C GLY A 95 7.23 10.24 -6.56
N VAL A 96 7.69 9.00 -6.68
CA VAL A 96 6.82 7.82 -6.80
C VAL A 96 6.26 7.48 -5.43
N ARG A 97 4.94 7.27 -5.36
CA ARG A 97 4.19 7.00 -4.14
C ARG A 97 3.67 5.57 -4.14
N PHE A 98 3.95 4.85 -3.07
CA PHE A 98 3.42 3.51 -2.81
C PHE A 98 2.31 3.61 -1.78
N VAL A 99 1.20 2.94 -2.06
CA VAL A 99 0.04 2.88 -1.18
C VAL A 99 -0.33 1.43 -0.96
N VAL A 100 -0.49 1.02 0.30
CA VAL A 100 -0.87 -0.34 0.66
C VAL A 100 -2.12 -0.28 1.54
N GLY A 101 -3.18 -0.93 1.09
CA GLY A 101 -4.40 -1.13 1.87
C GLY A 101 -4.36 -2.46 2.60
N VAL A 102 -4.56 -2.42 3.92
CA VAL A 102 -4.57 -3.59 4.79
C VAL A 102 -5.96 -3.80 5.36
N ASP A 103 -6.49 -5.00 5.14
CA ASP A 103 -7.71 -5.50 5.77
C ASP A 103 -7.37 -6.00 7.18
N MET A 104 -7.94 -5.34 8.17
CA MET A 104 -7.77 -5.56 9.60
C MET A 104 -8.74 -6.62 10.15
N ARG A 105 -9.46 -7.35 9.29
CA ARG A 105 -10.33 -8.44 9.70
C ARG A 105 -9.54 -9.41 10.59
N GLY A 106 -9.88 -9.39 11.87
CA GLY A 106 -9.36 -10.28 12.91
C GLY A 106 -8.48 -9.66 14.00
N ASN A 107 -8.39 -8.33 14.05
CA ASN A 107 -7.95 -7.63 15.27
C ASN A 107 -9.10 -7.30 16.25
N GLY A 108 -10.34 -7.72 15.97
CA GLY A 108 -11.46 -7.57 16.89
C GLY A 108 -11.53 -8.73 17.88
N GLY A 109 -10.96 -8.58 19.08
CA GLY A 109 -11.46 -9.36 20.23
C GLY A 109 -10.55 -9.58 21.44
N GLU A 110 -9.22 -9.64 21.34
CA GLU A 110 -8.43 -10.20 22.47
C GLU A 110 -7.10 -9.50 22.79
N LYS A 111 -6.72 -8.43 22.09
CA LYS A 111 -5.45 -7.72 22.34
C LYS A 111 -5.61 -6.32 22.95
N GLU A 112 -6.73 -6.03 23.59
CA GLU A 112 -6.88 -4.80 24.37
C GLU A 112 -6.06 -4.84 25.69
N GLU A 113 -5.67 -6.01 26.21
CA GLU A 113 -4.88 -6.10 27.44
C GLU A 113 -3.37 -5.82 27.27
N GLU A 114 -2.78 -6.07 26.09
CA GLU A 114 -1.35 -5.76 25.86
C GLU A 114 -1.08 -4.26 25.59
N VAL A 115 -2.12 -3.46 25.37
CA VAL A 115 -1.99 -2.00 25.18
C VAL A 115 -1.55 -1.29 26.47
N ARG A 116 -1.60 -1.96 27.64
CA ARG A 116 -1.09 -1.41 28.92
C ARG A 116 0.42 -1.50 29.11
N ARG A 117 1.18 -2.25 28.28
CA ARG A 117 2.65 -2.34 28.40
C ARG A 117 3.37 -1.50 27.33
N GLY A 118 3.16 -0.19 27.39
CA GLY A 118 4.20 0.84 27.15
C GLY A 118 5.19 0.64 26.01
N LYS A 119 4.78 0.18 24.83
CA LYS A 119 5.65 0.09 23.65
C LYS A 119 4.92 0.61 22.42
N GLY A 120 5.03 1.93 22.21
CA GLY A 120 4.67 2.69 21.00
C GLY A 120 3.80 1.97 19.98
N VAL A 121 2.52 1.78 20.31
CA VAL A 121 1.48 1.38 19.35
C VAL A 121 0.85 2.69 18.87
N VAL A 122 1.39 3.28 17.80
CA VAL A 122 0.79 4.48 17.21
C VAL A 122 -0.44 4.04 16.43
N GLY A 123 -1.62 4.39 16.95
CA GLY A 123 -2.93 4.02 16.41
C GLY A 123 -3.36 2.63 16.85
N GLY A 124 -4.58 2.48 17.37
CA GLY A 124 -5.15 1.25 17.95
C GLY A 124 -5.35 0.07 16.98
N LEU A 125 -4.39 -0.19 16.10
CA LEU A 125 -4.46 -1.12 14.97
C LEU A 125 -3.52 -2.32 15.08
N GLY A 126 -2.71 -2.44 16.14
CA GLY A 126 -1.88 -3.63 16.40
C GLY A 126 -0.79 -3.95 15.37
N LEU A 127 -0.80 -3.32 14.19
CA LEU A 127 0.27 -3.36 13.20
C LEU A 127 1.39 -2.43 13.63
N ARG A 128 2.60 -2.98 13.74
CA ARG A 128 3.78 -2.16 13.96
C ARG A 128 4.10 -1.45 12.65
N GLU A 129 4.32 -0.14 12.70
CA GLU A 129 4.82 0.65 11.58
C GLU A 129 6.05 -0.01 10.90
N GLY A 130 6.89 -0.69 11.70
CA GLY A 130 8.02 -1.49 11.22
C GLY A 130 7.66 -2.66 10.29
N GLU A 131 6.48 -3.26 10.40
CA GLU A 131 6.05 -4.37 9.52
C GLU A 131 5.69 -3.86 8.12
N MET A 132 5.05 -2.69 8.05
CA MET A 132 4.72 -2.05 6.77
C MET A 132 5.98 -1.61 6.02
N LYS A 133 7.03 -1.15 6.74
CA LYS A 133 8.33 -0.80 6.15
C LYS A 133 8.94 -1.94 5.33
N ILE A 134 8.76 -3.19 5.76
CA ILE A 134 9.28 -4.38 5.05
C ILE A 134 8.55 -4.56 3.72
N VAL A 135 7.22 -4.40 3.73
CA VAL A 135 6.38 -4.45 2.51
C VAL A 135 6.79 -3.34 1.54
N PHE A 136 6.90 -2.09 2.02
CA PHE A 136 7.31 -0.97 1.19
C PHE A 136 8.71 -1.14 0.59
N ARG A 137 9.67 -1.66 1.36
CA ARG A 137 11.01 -2.00 0.85
C ARG A 137 10.97 -3.10 -0.20
N ALA A 138 10.13 -4.12 -0.02
CA ALA A 138 9.96 -5.18 -1.01
C ALA A 138 9.37 -4.63 -2.33
N ILE A 139 8.32 -3.80 -2.24
CA ILE A 139 7.71 -3.11 -3.39
C ILE A 139 8.74 -2.20 -4.08
N GLN A 140 9.48 -1.40 -3.31
CA GLN A 140 10.52 -0.53 -3.83
C GLN A 140 11.61 -1.33 -4.55
N THR A 141 12.04 -2.46 -4.00
CA THR A 141 13.03 -3.36 -4.62
C THR A 141 12.51 -3.92 -5.94
N ALA A 142 11.25 -4.35 -5.99
CA ALA A 142 10.61 -4.81 -7.22
C ALA A 142 10.53 -3.70 -8.27
N TYR A 143 10.23 -2.47 -7.85
CA TYR A 143 10.17 -1.30 -8.73
C TYR A 143 11.55 -0.89 -9.27
N VAL A 144 12.59 -0.92 -8.43
CA VAL A 144 13.97 -0.67 -8.86
C VAL A 144 14.43 -1.73 -9.86
N ARG A 145 14.10 -3.01 -9.64
CA ARG A 145 14.40 -4.08 -10.62
C ARG A 145 13.69 -3.88 -11.96
N LEU A 146 12.49 -3.31 -11.95
CA LEU A 146 11.79 -2.93 -13.18
C LEU A 146 12.53 -1.79 -13.90
N LEU A 147 12.97 -0.76 -13.17
CA LEU A 147 13.75 0.35 -13.72
C LEU A 147 15.13 -0.08 -14.25
N GLN A 148 15.73 -1.12 -13.68
CA GLN A 148 16.99 -1.70 -14.15
C GLN A 148 16.83 -2.50 -15.46
N ASN A 149 15.61 -2.70 -15.96
CA ASN A 149 15.39 -3.33 -17.25
C ASN A 149 15.71 -2.32 -18.37
N PRO A 150 16.69 -2.59 -19.25
CA PRO A 150 17.05 -1.66 -20.34
C PRO A 150 15.95 -1.43 -21.36
N PHE A 151 14.93 -2.30 -21.41
CA PHE A 151 13.76 -2.15 -22.28
C PHE A 151 12.57 -1.45 -21.59
N TYR A 152 12.75 -1.00 -20.35
CA TYR A 152 11.70 -0.29 -19.63
C TYR A 152 11.98 1.22 -19.68
N GLU A 153 11.10 1.95 -20.35
CA GLU A 153 11.18 3.41 -20.44
C GLU A 153 10.30 4.04 -19.35
N PRO A 154 10.89 4.70 -18.33
CA PRO A 154 10.12 5.33 -17.25
C PRO A 154 9.32 6.54 -17.74
N ASP A 155 9.79 7.22 -18.79
CA ASP A 155 9.20 8.45 -19.32
C ASP A 155 7.86 8.20 -20.03
N ASP A 156 7.68 7.01 -20.60
CA ASP A 156 6.42 6.52 -21.20
C ASP A 156 5.26 6.46 -20.18
N HIS A 157 5.62 6.38 -18.90
CA HIS A 157 4.72 6.29 -17.77
C HIS A 157 4.56 7.59 -17.00
N SER A 158 5.35 8.63 -17.31
CA SER A 158 5.23 9.95 -16.69
C SER A 158 5.45 11.04 -17.73
N PRO A 159 4.57 11.16 -18.74
CA PRO A 159 4.73 12.12 -19.81
C PRO A 159 4.80 13.55 -19.24
N LEU A 160 5.71 14.35 -19.77
CA LEU A 160 5.92 15.76 -19.37
C LEU A 160 4.65 16.62 -19.52
N THR A 161 3.69 16.16 -20.32
CA THR A 161 2.38 16.79 -20.54
C THR A 161 1.40 16.57 -19.39
N GLY A 162 1.72 15.76 -18.38
CA GLY A 162 0.94 15.63 -17.15
C GLY A 162 -0.38 14.86 -17.27
N HIS A 163 -0.68 14.25 -18.42
CA HIS A 163 -1.92 13.49 -18.64
C HIS A 163 -1.63 12.07 -19.11
N GLY A 164 -2.09 11.09 -18.31
CA GLY A 164 -2.32 9.72 -18.76
C GLY A 164 -1.06 8.92 -19.17
N GLY A 165 -0.11 8.77 -18.26
CA GLY A 165 0.99 7.82 -18.45
C GLY A 165 0.50 6.38 -18.59
N LYS A 166 1.19 5.56 -19.41
CA LYS A 166 0.85 4.14 -19.58
C LYS A 166 0.89 3.42 -18.22
N LYS A 167 0.13 2.34 -18.06
CA LYS A 167 0.28 1.46 -16.90
C LYS A 167 1.51 0.57 -17.07
N ILE A 168 2.06 0.09 -15.96
CA ILE A 168 3.14 -0.90 -16.01
C ILE A 168 2.54 -2.23 -16.50
N GLU A 169 2.92 -2.65 -17.71
CA GLU A 169 2.45 -3.89 -18.34
C GLU A 169 3.37 -5.09 -18.10
N SER A 170 4.48 -4.91 -17.37
CA SER A 170 5.43 -5.99 -17.09
C SER A 170 4.80 -7.10 -16.25
N ARG A 171 4.64 -8.28 -16.86
CA ARG A 171 4.11 -9.48 -16.19
C ARG A 171 4.95 -9.89 -14.99
N ARG A 172 6.28 -9.88 -15.13
CA ARG A 172 7.21 -10.21 -14.05
C ARG A 172 7.03 -9.29 -12.85
N PHE A 173 6.78 -8.01 -13.10
CA PHE A 173 6.52 -7.04 -12.04
C PHE A 173 5.17 -7.31 -11.36
N ALA A 174 4.11 -7.51 -12.13
CA ALA A 174 2.79 -7.82 -11.59
C ALA A 174 2.79 -9.11 -10.75
N ASP A 175 3.51 -10.14 -11.19
CA ASP A 175 3.63 -11.41 -10.48
C ASP A 175 4.42 -11.25 -9.16
N GLU A 176 5.46 -10.41 -9.15
CA GLU A 176 6.22 -10.10 -7.94
C GLU A 176 5.39 -9.30 -6.92
N ILE A 177 4.63 -8.29 -7.36
CA ILE A 177 3.72 -7.54 -6.47
C ILE A 177 2.65 -8.47 -5.89
N LYS A 178 2.11 -9.38 -6.70
CA LYS A 178 1.18 -10.41 -6.22
C LYS A 178 1.82 -11.33 -5.20
N ARG A 179 3.06 -11.75 -5.42
CA ARG A 179 3.84 -12.58 -4.48
C ARG A 179 4.04 -11.87 -3.14
N ILE A 180 4.40 -10.59 -3.17
CA ILE A 180 4.57 -9.77 -1.96
C ILE A 180 3.25 -9.67 -1.19
N GLY A 181 2.15 -9.35 -1.87
CA GLY A 181 0.83 -9.22 -1.24
C GLY A 181 0.29 -10.54 -0.67
N ALA A 182 0.50 -11.66 -1.36
CA ALA A 182 0.04 -12.98 -0.94
C ALA A 182 0.88 -13.60 0.20
N ASN A 183 2.19 -13.34 0.22
CA ASN A 183 3.10 -13.90 1.23
C ASN A 183 3.08 -13.10 2.53
N TRP A 184 2.66 -11.83 2.50
CA TRP A 184 2.64 -11.02 3.71
C TRP A 184 1.52 -11.45 4.67
N LYS A 185 1.93 -11.75 5.90
CA LYS A 185 1.05 -11.95 7.06
C LYS A 185 1.62 -11.16 8.23
N ALA A 186 0.76 -10.48 9.00
CA ALA A 186 1.18 -9.74 10.18
C ALA A 186 2.01 -10.64 11.14
N GLY A 187 3.13 -10.12 11.65
CA GLY A 187 4.11 -10.89 12.43
C GLY A 187 5.23 -11.57 11.61
N THR A 188 5.17 -11.55 10.27
CA THR A 188 6.25 -12.09 9.43
C THR A 188 7.34 -11.03 9.22
N MET A 189 8.59 -11.31 9.65
CA MET A 189 9.72 -10.38 9.49
C MET A 189 10.49 -10.53 8.16
N THR A 190 10.10 -11.47 7.30
CA THR A 190 10.78 -11.78 6.03
C THR A 190 9.79 -12.01 4.90
N LEU A 191 10.03 -11.39 3.74
CA LEU A 191 9.24 -11.51 2.50
C LEU A 191 10.10 -12.04 1.35
#